data_AF-A0A6M4AW37-F1
#
_entry.id   AF-A0A6M4AW37-F1
#
_cell.length_a   1.000
_cell.length_b   1.000
_cell.length_c   1.000
_cell.angle_alpha   90.00
_cell.angle_beta   90.00
_cell.angle_gamma   90.00
#
_symmetry.space_group_name_H-M   'P 1'
#
loop_
_entity.id
_entity.type
_entity.pdbx_description
1 polymer ?
#
loop_
_entity_poly.entity_id
_entity_poly.type
_entity_poly.pdbx_seq_one_letter_code
_entity_poly.pdbx_strand_id
1 'polypeptide(L)'
;MRTRAIVALRGLLALPKEEARYYTAAMDSAGQPLSGKCSYTLTGGAIEARWWSITLYDRAGWLVPNRWSRHSVGSATIPADQAQSWTINVSPQQQAGLWIPTGTDKDFELTLRAYRPRGMMATDPGRVTLPTITKGECQS
;
A
#
# COMPACT_ATOMS: atom_id res chain seq x y z
N MET A 1 22.84 2.30 -4.79
CA MET A 1 22.21 1.39 -3.81
C MET A 1 20.71 1.35 -4.08
N ARG A 2 20.11 0.18 -4.31
CA ARG A 2 18.65 0.01 -4.48
C ARG A 2 18.08 -0.42 -3.13
N THR A 3 17.47 0.50 -2.39
CA THR A 3 16.79 0.18 -1.13
C THR A 3 15.57 -0.68 -1.45
N ARG A 4 15.63 -1.97 -1.11
CA ARG A 4 14.50 -2.90 -1.25
C ARG A 4 13.56 -2.64 -0.08
N ALA A 5 12.32 -2.25 -0.37
CA ALA A 5 11.25 -2.29 0.63
C ALA A 5 11.19 -3.72 1.19
N ILE A 6 11.31 -3.87 2.52
CA ILE A 6 11.22 -5.16 3.19
C ILE A 6 9.75 -5.59 3.16
N VAL A 7 9.45 -6.55 2.29
CA VAL A 7 8.13 -7.18 2.23
C VAL A 7 8.04 -8.19 3.38
N ALA A 8 7.23 -7.90 4.39
CA ALA A 8 6.84 -8.90 5.37
C ALA A 8 5.53 -9.55 4.90
N LEU A 9 5.56 -10.83 4.50
CA LEU A 9 4.33 -11.61 4.31
C LEU A 9 3.75 -11.96 5.69
N ARG A 10 2.84 -11.13 6.22
CA ARG A 10 2.00 -11.48 7.37
C ARG A 10 0.61 -11.89 6.88
N GLY A 11 0.25 -13.16 7.06
CA GLY A 11 -1.06 -13.71 6.67
C GLY A 11 -1.88 -14.10 7.90
N LEU A 12 -2.73 -13.19 8.40
CA LEU A 12 -3.68 -13.50 9.47
C LEU A 12 -5.09 -13.85 8.95
N LEU A 13 -5.35 -13.65 7.66
CA LEU A 13 -6.61 -14.01 6.96
C LEU A 13 -6.31 -14.35 5.50
N ALA A 14 -5.30 -15.19 5.25
CA ALA A 14 -4.88 -15.50 3.90
C ALA A 14 -5.97 -16.33 3.21
N LEU A 15 -6.65 -15.73 2.23
CA LEU A 15 -7.26 -16.50 1.15
C LEU A 15 -6.18 -17.44 0.56
N PRO A 16 -6.58 -18.57 -0.05
CA PRO A 16 -5.63 -19.44 -0.74
C PRO A 16 -4.67 -18.63 -1.60
N LYS A 17 -3.42 -19.06 -1.65
CA LYS A 17 -2.38 -18.38 -2.42
C LYS A 17 -2.79 -18.23 -3.89
N GLU A 18 -3.63 -19.10 -4.44
CA GLU A 18 -4.15 -18.95 -5.80
C GLU A 18 -5.16 -17.78 -5.95
N GLU A 19 -5.77 -17.33 -4.86
CA GLU A 19 -6.82 -16.33 -4.84
C GLU A 19 -6.30 -14.92 -4.54
N ALA A 20 -5.35 -14.78 -3.62
CA ALA A 20 -4.75 -13.50 -3.28
C ALA A 20 -3.27 -13.58 -2.89
N ARG A 21 -2.52 -12.53 -3.25
CA ARG A 21 -1.17 -12.24 -2.78
C ARG A 21 -1.19 -10.98 -1.93
N TYR A 22 -0.42 -10.99 -0.85
CA TYR A 22 -0.36 -9.88 0.12
C TYR A 22 1.08 -9.40 0.22
N TYR A 23 1.27 -8.09 0.09
CA TYR A 23 2.55 -7.43 0.30
C TYR A 23 2.35 -6.35 1.35
N THR A 24 2.98 -6.51 2.51
CA THR A 24 2.88 -5.54 3.60
C THR A 24 4.20 -4.81 3.79
N ALA A 25 4.12 -3.48 3.88
CA ALA A 25 5.23 -2.59 4.16
C ALA A 25 4.99 -1.87 5.49
N ALA A 26 5.96 -2.01 6.38
CA ALA A 26 6.06 -1.29 7.66
C ALA A 26 7.00 -0.07 7.58
N MET A 27 7.73 0.02 6.47
CA MET A 27 8.76 1.01 6.23
C MET A 27 8.56 1.64 4.85
N ASP A 28 9.01 2.87 4.71
CA ASP A 28 9.12 3.53 3.42
C ASP A 28 10.26 2.92 2.57
N SER A 29 10.41 3.40 1.34
CA SER A 29 11.45 2.94 0.44
C SER A 29 12.86 3.41 0.81
N ALA A 30 13.02 4.30 1.80
CA ALA A 30 14.31 4.65 2.38
C ALA A 30 14.64 3.78 3.63
N GLY A 31 13.73 2.90 4.05
CA GLY A 31 13.89 2.04 5.21
C GLY A 31 13.48 2.67 6.54
N GLN A 32 12.79 3.83 6.52
CA GLN A 32 12.27 4.44 7.74
C GLN A 32 10.87 3.90 8.06
N PRO A 33 10.51 3.72 9.36
CA PRO A 33 9.17 3.31 9.75
C PRO A 33 8.07 4.25 9.21
N LEU A 34 6.94 3.66 8.83
CA LEU A 34 5.74 4.40 8.48
C LEU A 34 5.05 4.91 9.75
N SER A 35 4.90 6.23 9.87
CA SER A 35 4.35 6.93 11.02
C SER A 35 3.16 7.77 10.61
N GLY A 36 2.05 7.66 11.34
CA GLY A 36 0.82 8.39 11.05
C GLY A 36 0.93 9.92 11.15
N LYS A 37 2.02 10.42 11.76
CA LYS A 37 2.40 11.85 11.80
C LYS A 37 2.93 12.38 10.48
N CYS A 38 3.28 11.52 9.54
CA CYS A 38 3.90 11.90 8.29
C CYS A 38 2.97 11.68 7.09
N SER A 39 3.24 12.43 6.03
CA SER A 39 2.68 12.21 4.70
C SER A 39 3.58 11.29 3.89
N TYR A 40 2.99 10.54 2.97
CA TYR A 40 3.68 9.63 2.06
C TYR A 40 3.03 9.67 0.69
N THR A 41 3.86 9.48 -0.32
CA THR A 41 3.44 9.29 -1.71
C THR A 41 3.75 7.87 -2.12
N LEU A 42 2.72 7.11 -2.47
CA LEU A 42 2.86 5.80 -3.10
C LEU A 42 2.79 5.95 -4.60
N THR A 43 3.80 5.45 -5.31
CA THR A 43 3.80 5.37 -6.77
C THR A 43 3.99 3.94 -7.22
N GLY A 44 3.20 3.51 -8.20
CA GLY A 44 3.30 2.16 -8.73
C GLY A 44 2.99 2.08 -10.21
N GLY A 45 3.48 1.01 -10.83
CA GLY A 45 3.16 0.66 -12.20
C GLY A 45 2.01 -0.34 -12.30
N ALA A 46 1.88 -0.97 -13.47
CA ALA A 46 0.92 -2.05 -13.63
C ALA A 46 1.21 -3.18 -12.64
N ILE A 47 0.17 -3.54 -11.89
CA ILE A 47 0.17 -4.68 -10.98
C ILE A 47 -0.43 -5.86 -11.74
N GLU A 48 0.33 -6.96 -11.84
CA GLU A 48 -0.10 -8.18 -12.55
C GLU A 48 -1.17 -8.97 -11.76
N ALA A 49 -2.35 -8.38 -11.62
CA ALA A 49 -3.51 -8.98 -10.95
C ALA A 49 -4.79 -8.54 -11.64
N ARG A 50 -5.88 -9.31 -11.49
CA ARG A 50 -7.19 -8.90 -12.04
C ARG A 50 -7.73 -7.66 -11.34
N TRP A 51 -7.48 -7.54 -10.04
CA TRP A 51 -7.88 -6.42 -9.19
C TRP A 51 -6.93 -6.34 -8.00
N TRP A 52 -6.72 -5.13 -7.48
CA TRP A 52 -5.86 -4.94 -6.31
C TRP A 52 -6.34 -3.78 -5.43
N SER A 53 -5.85 -3.74 -4.20
CA SER A 53 -6.11 -2.64 -3.27
C SER A 53 -4.90 -2.35 -2.39
N ILE A 54 -4.65 -1.09 -2.09
CA ILE A 54 -3.77 -0.66 -0.99
C ILE A 54 -4.64 -0.30 0.20
N THR A 55 -4.31 -0.80 1.38
CA THR A 55 -5.05 -0.53 2.61
C THR A 55 -4.12 -0.24 3.76
N LEU A 56 -4.50 0.72 4.61
CA LEU A 56 -3.76 1.09 5.82
C LEU A 56 -4.28 0.32 7.03
N TYR A 57 -3.35 -0.24 7.81
CA TYR A 57 -3.58 -0.93 9.07
C TYR A 57 -2.70 -0.37 10.17
N ASP A 58 -3.12 -0.47 11.42
CA ASP A 58 -2.18 -0.32 12.53
C ASP A 58 -1.20 -1.51 12.60
N ARG A 59 -0.20 -1.42 13.50
CA ARG A 59 0.79 -2.48 13.73
C ARG A 59 0.20 -3.80 14.26
N ALA A 60 -1.03 -3.78 14.75
CA ALA A 60 -1.76 -4.95 15.22
C ALA A 60 -2.61 -5.60 14.11
N GLY A 61 -2.69 -4.98 12.92
CA GLY A 61 -3.40 -5.49 11.75
C GLY A 61 -4.87 -5.03 11.67
N TRP A 62 -5.29 -4.05 12.46
CA TRP A 62 -6.65 -3.50 12.44
C TRP A 62 -6.77 -2.26 11.56
N LEU A 63 -7.95 -2.07 10.97
CA LEU A 63 -8.25 -0.82 10.24
C LEU A 63 -8.23 0.34 11.23
N VAL A 64 -7.49 1.40 10.89
CA VAL A 64 -7.45 2.62 11.70
C VAL A 64 -8.72 3.44 11.43
N PRO A 65 -9.59 3.66 12.43
CA PRO A 65 -10.77 4.50 12.27
C PRO A 65 -10.38 5.93 11.87
N ASN A 66 -11.16 6.54 10.97
CA ASN A 66 -11.00 7.95 10.61
C ASN A 66 -12.34 8.56 10.21
N ARG A 67 -12.45 9.89 10.31
CA ARG A 67 -13.69 10.64 10.06
C ARG A 67 -14.25 10.54 8.64
N TRP A 68 -13.48 10.03 7.68
CA TRP A 68 -13.91 9.85 6.30
C TRP A 68 -14.33 8.42 5.98
N SER A 69 -14.25 7.49 6.94
CA SER A 69 -14.51 6.06 6.74
C SER A 69 -13.76 5.49 5.53
N ARG A 70 -12.55 6.00 5.26
CA ARG A 70 -11.72 5.62 4.12
C ARG A 70 -10.45 4.97 4.61
N HIS A 71 -10.19 3.74 4.19
CA HIS A 71 -9.02 2.98 4.65
C HIS A 71 -8.19 2.42 3.50
N SER A 72 -8.73 2.46 2.28
CA SER A 72 -8.14 1.81 1.12
C SER A 72 -8.39 2.56 -0.17
N VAL A 73 -7.50 2.34 -1.14
CA VAL A 73 -7.69 2.67 -2.55
C VAL A 73 -7.61 1.39 -3.35
N GLY A 74 -8.57 1.18 -4.26
CA GLY A 74 -8.66 0.01 -5.11
C GLY A 74 -8.30 0.32 -6.56
N SER A 75 -7.86 -0.68 -7.32
CA SER A 75 -7.54 -0.53 -8.73
C SER A 75 -8.71 -0.03 -9.58
N ALA A 76 -9.95 -0.32 -9.17
CA ALA A 76 -11.16 0.12 -9.86
C ALA A 76 -11.41 1.64 -9.80
N THR A 77 -10.77 2.35 -8.86
CA THR A 77 -10.86 3.82 -8.78
C THR A 77 -9.79 4.52 -9.62
N ILE A 78 -8.88 3.76 -10.24
CA ILE A 78 -7.80 4.29 -11.08
C ILE A 78 -8.26 4.24 -12.54
N PRO A 79 -8.26 5.37 -13.27
CA PRO A 79 -8.51 5.39 -14.70
C PRO A 79 -7.59 4.44 -15.49
N ALA A 80 -8.10 3.80 -16.53
CA ALA A 80 -7.36 2.77 -17.27
C ALA A 80 -6.07 3.31 -17.91
N ASP A 81 -6.06 4.57 -18.36
CA ASP A 81 -4.90 5.30 -18.88
C ASP A 81 -3.83 5.57 -17.81
N GLN A 82 -4.20 5.53 -16.53
CA GLN A 82 -3.30 5.70 -15.38
C GLN A 82 -2.94 4.36 -14.71
N ALA A 83 -3.46 3.23 -15.18
CA ALA A 83 -3.17 1.92 -14.59
C ALA A 83 -1.69 1.53 -14.65
N GLN A 84 -0.94 2.10 -15.61
CA GLN A 84 0.49 1.87 -15.79
C GLN A 84 1.38 2.81 -14.96
N SER A 85 0.81 3.89 -14.41
CA SER A 85 1.51 4.87 -13.57
C SER A 85 0.48 5.60 -12.71
N TRP A 86 0.39 5.21 -11.44
CA TRP A 86 -0.57 5.77 -10.50
C TRP A 86 0.12 6.30 -9.26
N THR A 87 -0.53 7.28 -8.63
CA THR A 87 -0.07 7.91 -7.39
C THR A 87 -1.18 7.88 -6.35
N ILE A 88 -0.86 7.44 -5.14
CA ILE A 88 -1.76 7.45 -3.98
C ILE A 88 -1.07 8.23 -2.86
N ASN A 89 -1.73 9.26 -2.35
CA ASN A 89 -1.25 9.98 -1.18
C ASN A 89 -1.73 9.29 0.10
N VAL A 90 -0.87 9.23 1.12
CA VAL A 90 -1.20 8.73 2.46
C VAL A 90 -0.83 9.81 3.45
N SER A 91 -1.80 10.46 4.07
CA SER A 91 -1.54 11.61 4.94
C SER A 91 -2.68 11.87 5.93
N PRO A 92 -2.42 12.54 7.07
CA PRO A 92 -3.49 12.94 7.99
C PRO A 92 -4.41 14.01 7.40
N GLN A 93 -3.87 14.91 6.56
CA GLN A 93 -4.65 15.94 5.86
C GLN A 93 -5.21 15.41 4.55
N GLN A 94 -6.38 15.90 4.16
CA GLN A 94 -6.99 15.59 2.87
C GLN A 94 -6.09 16.06 1.72
N GLN A 95 -5.93 15.20 0.72
CA GLN A 95 -5.14 15.47 -0.49
C GLN A 95 -6.03 15.38 -1.73
N ALA A 96 -5.61 16.04 -2.80
CA ALA A 96 -6.23 15.88 -4.12
C ALA A 96 -5.95 14.49 -4.70
N GLY A 97 -6.88 13.99 -5.52
CA GLY A 97 -6.77 12.69 -6.17
C GLY A 97 -6.99 11.51 -5.22
N LEU A 98 -6.24 10.42 -5.45
CA LEU A 98 -6.32 9.21 -4.63
C LEU A 98 -5.59 9.43 -3.31
N TRP A 99 -6.32 9.23 -2.22
CA TRP A 99 -5.81 9.55 -0.89
C TRP A 99 -6.36 8.60 0.16
N ILE A 100 -5.48 8.12 1.04
CA ILE A 100 -5.80 7.32 2.22
C ILE A 100 -5.45 8.15 3.48
N PRO A 101 -6.42 8.49 4.34
CA PRO A 101 -6.13 9.13 5.62
C PRO A 101 -5.36 8.19 6.55
N THR A 102 -4.33 8.71 7.23
CA THR A 102 -3.60 7.94 8.25
C THR A 102 -4.50 7.63 9.45
N GLY A 103 -5.25 8.63 9.92
CA GLY A 103 -6.23 8.48 11.01
C GLY A 103 -5.62 8.23 12.40
N THR A 104 -4.29 8.30 12.53
CA THR A 104 -3.53 8.03 13.75
C THR A 104 -2.22 8.80 13.73
N ASP A 105 -1.62 9.02 14.89
CA ASP A 105 -0.24 9.52 15.07
C ASP A 105 0.77 8.39 15.33
N LYS A 106 0.29 7.15 15.45
CA LYS A 106 1.10 5.94 15.66
C LYS A 106 1.66 5.39 14.35
N ASP A 107 2.59 4.46 14.48
CA ASP A 107 3.09 3.70 13.35
C ASP A 107 2.01 2.82 12.72
N PHE A 108 2.11 2.63 11.41
CA PHE A 108 1.15 1.87 10.62
C PHE A 108 1.84 0.93 9.63
N GLU A 109 1.05 0.10 8.96
CA GLU A 109 1.47 -0.73 7.83
C GLU A 109 0.56 -0.48 6.64
N LEU A 110 1.13 -0.58 5.43
CA LEU A 110 0.37 -0.60 4.18
C LEU A 110 0.39 -2.00 3.59
N THR A 111 -0.78 -2.51 3.23
CA THR A 111 -0.92 -3.81 2.58
C THR A 111 -1.46 -3.65 1.17
N LEU A 112 -0.68 -4.08 0.18
CA LEU A 112 -1.16 -4.37 -1.17
C LEU A 112 -1.78 -5.77 -1.18
N ARG A 113 -3.05 -5.84 -1.54
CA ARG A 113 -3.76 -7.08 -1.85
C ARG A 113 -3.91 -7.19 -3.35
N ALA A 114 -3.33 -8.22 -3.94
CA ALA A 114 -3.44 -8.52 -5.35
C ALA A 114 -4.28 -9.78 -5.52
N TYR A 115 -5.43 -9.66 -6.14
CA TYR A 115 -6.40 -10.73 -6.26
C TYR A 115 -6.39 -11.32 -7.66
N ARG A 116 -6.42 -12.66 -7.74
CA ARG A 116 -6.17 -13.43 -8.98
C ARG A 116 -4.89 -12.93 -9.67
N PRO A 117 -3.73 -13.07 -8.99
CA PRO A 117 -2.43 -12.65 -9.55
C PRO A 117 -2.13 -13.42 -10.84
N ARG A 118 -1.36 -12.80 -11.74
CA ARG A 118 -0.91 -13.36 -13.02
C ARG A 118 0.59 -13.09 -13.18
N GLY A 119 1.18 -13.62 -14.26
CA GLY A 119 2.57 -13.34 -14.61
C GLY A 119 3.53 -13.65 -13.47
N MET A 120 4.50 -12.76 -13.25
CA MET A 120 5.53 -12.88 -12.22
C MET A 120 4.93 -12.85 -10.81
N MET A 121 3.83 -12.12 -10.59
CA MET A 121 3.18 -12.07 -9.29
C MET A 121 2.55 -13.39 -8.85
N ALA A 122 2.13 -14.21 -9.81
CA ALA A 122 1.66 -15.56 -9.55
C ALA A 122 2.82 -16.53 -9.29
N THR A 123 3.87 -16.48 -10.12
CA THR A 123 4.94 -17.50 -10.22
C THR A 123 6.15 -17.25 -9.32
N ASP A 124 6.60 -16.00 -9.18
CA ASP A 124 7.73 -15.61 -8.31
C ASP A 124 7.42 -14.27 -7.61
N PRO A 125 6.64 -14.32 -6.51
CA PRO A 125 6.20 -13.12 -5.81
C PRO A 125 7.36 -12.34 -5.17
N GLY A 126 8.57 -12.89 -5.07
CA GLY A 126 9.75 -12.19 -4.54
C GLY A 126 10.46 -11.31 -5.58
N ARG A 127 10.15 -11.46 -6.88
CA ARG A 127 10.78 -10.72 -7.98
C ARG A 127 9.88 -9.68 -8.63
N VAL A 128 8.65 -9.51 -8.15
CA VAL A 128 7.75 -8.49 -8.67
C VAL A 128 8.24 -7.08 -8.37
N THR A 129 7.97 -6.16 -9.29
CA THR A 129 8.09 -4.74 -9.02
C THR A 129 6.93 -4.29 -8.13
N LEU A 130 7.25 -3.87 -6.92
CA LEU A 130 6.28 -3.33 -5.97
C LEU A 130 6.24 -1.80 -6.04
N PRO A 131 5.14 -1.18 -5.58
CA PRO A 131 5.06 0.26 -5.44
C PRO A 131 6.17 0.82 -4.54
N THR A 132 6.62 2.03 -4.86
CA THR A 132 7.54 2.81 -4.03
C THR A 132 6.73 3.60 -3.02
N ILE A 133 7.24 3.73 -1.79
CA ILE A 133 6.68 4.56 -0.73
C ILE A 133 7.69 5.65 -0.41
N THR A 134 7.37 6.90 -0.74
CA THR A 134 8.24 8.05 -0.47
C THR A 134 7.66 8.84 0.68
N LYS A 135 8.45 9.04 1.74
CA LYS A 135 8.08 9.88 2.87
C LYS A 135 8.16 11.36 2.48
N GLY A 136 7.13 12.10 2.86
CA GLY A 136 7.01 13.54 2.73
C GLY A 136 7.16 14.24 4.07
N GLU A 137 6.41 15.32 4.25
CA GLU A 137 6.41 16.14 5.46
C GLU A 137 5.84 15.39 6.67
N CYS A 138 6.40 15.66 7.85
CA CYS A 138 5.91 15.17 9.13
C CYS A 138 5.42 16.33 9.98
N GLN A 139 4.29 16.11 10.66
CA GLN A 139 3.78 17.05 11.63
C GLN A 139 4.53 16.88 12.95
N SER A 140 4.87 18.01 13.56
CA SER A 140 5.54 18.11 14.86
C SER A 140 4.65 17.67 16.01
#